data_AF-A0A1H9PFY4-F1
#
_entry.id   AF-A0A1H9PFY4-F1
#
_cell.length_a   1.000
_cell.length_b   1.000
_cell.length_c   1.000
_cell.angle_alpha   90.00
_cell.angle_beta   90.00
_cell.angle_gamma   90.00
#
_symmetry.space_group_name_H-M   'P 1'
#
loop_
_entity.id
_entity.type
_entity.pdbx_description
1 polymer ?
#
loop_
_entity_poly.entity_id
_entity_poly.type
_entity_poly.pdbx_seq_one_letter_code
_entity_poly.pdbx_strand_id
1 'polypeptide(L)'
;MLFIILFLNSALAQDKGDVNLKEKIYNENKAKVLNFSMKDFDRLFFEFLDKKAMPDLILTKEEFYKFTIQIAAFSDRLESLYPDQKEMAEASKKKWFVETYEDYLLSKQSQK
;
A
#
# COMPACT_ATOMS: atom_id res chain seq x y z
N MET A 1 20.33 19.27 -31.83
CA MET A 1 20.44 18.74 -30.44
C MET A 1 19.41 17.64 -30.29
N LEU A 2 19.86 16.41 -30.07
CA LEU A 2 19.01 15.23 -29.95
C LEU A 2 18.65 15.04 -28.47
N PHE A 3 17.38 15.24 -28.09
CA PHE A 3 16.90 14.94 -26.74
C PHE A 3 16.54 13.45 -26.68
N ILE A 4 17.38 12.65 -26.05
CA ILE A 4 17.07 11.27 -25.70
C ILE A 4 16.14 11.31 -24.50
N ILE A 5 14.85 11.07 -24.72
CA ILE A 5 13.90 10.76 -23.67
C ILE A 5 14.19 9.33 -23.21
N LEU A 6 14.99 9.19 -22.15
CA LEU A 6 15.10 7.94 -21.41
C LEU A 6 13.74 7.68 -20.73
N PHE A 7 12.89 6.90 -21.39
CA PHE A 7 11.83 6.17 -20.71
C PHE A 7 12.52 5.16 -19.78
N LEU A 8 12.71 5.54 -18.51
CA LEU A 8 12.91 4.61 -17.42
C LEU A 8 11.62 3.79 -17.27
N ASN A 9 11.45 2.79 -18.14
CA ASN A 9 10.70 1.59 -17.78
C ASN A 9 11.56 0.83 -16.78
N SER A 10 11.65 1.34 -15.56
CA SER A 10 11.81 0.48 -14.41
C SER A 10 10.51 -0.31 -14.31
N ALA A 11 10.38 -1.33 -15.15
CA ALA A 11 9.67 -2.53 -14.76
C ALA A 11 10.41 -3.02 -13.52
N LEU A 12 10.07 -2.44 -12.37
CA LEU A 12 10.31 -3.02 -11.07
C LEU A 12 9.92 -4.47 -11.27
N ALA A 13 10.92 -5.35 -11.20
CA ALA A 13 10.69 -6.76 -11.00
C ALA A 13 9.93 -6.83 -9.68
N GLN A 14 8.62 -6.65 -9.75
CA GLN A 14 7.70 -6.96 -8.68
C GLN A 14 7.91 -8.45 -8.51
N ASP A 15 8.75 -8.78 -7.52
CA ASP A 15 9.16 -10.14 -7.25
C ASP A 15 7.90 -11.00 -7.28
N LYS A 16 7.90 -12.04 -8.12
CA LYS A 16 6.77 -12.95 -8.23
C LYS A 16 6.38 -13.51 -6.85
N GLY A 17 7.32 -13.53 -5.90
CA GLY A 17 7.06 -13.85 -4.49
C GLY A 17 6.13 -12.86 -3.77
N ASP A 18 6.32 -11.56 -3.97
CA ASP A 18 5.54 -10.54 -3.26
C ASP A 18 4.12 -10.40 -3.80
N VAL A 19 3.92 -10.65 -5.10
CA VAL A 19 2.57 -10.70 -5.69
C VAL A 19 1.72 -11.76 -5.00
N ASN A 20 2.23 -12.98 -4.87
CA ASN A 20 1.52 -14.10 -4.25
C ASN A 20 1.21 -13.82 -2.76
N LEU A 21 2.16 -13.23 -2.03
CA LEU A 21 1.97 -12.85 -0.63
C LEU A 21 0.90 -11.76 -0.49
N LYS A 22 0.96 -10.71 -1.31
CA LYS A 22 -0.02 -9.62 -1.33
C LYS A 22 -1.42 -10.13 -1.67
N GLU A 23 -1.55 -11.02 -2.65
CA GLU A 23 -2.83 -11.65 -3.02
C GLU A 23 -3.38 -12.51 -1.90
N LYS A 24 -2.54 -13.32 -1.25
CA LYS A 24 -2.94 -14.12 -0.08
C LYS A 24 -3.48 -13.21 1.04
N ILE A 25 -2.73 -12.17 1.39
CA ILE A 25 -3.12 -11.19 2.40
C ILE A 25 -4.42 -10.49 2.00
N TYR A 26 -4.58 -10.11 0.73
CA TYR A 26 -5.81 -9.47 0.24
C TYR A 26 -7.01 -10.39 0.44
N ASN A 27 -6.91 -11.64 0.02
CA ASN A 27 -8.00 -12.61 0.14
C ASN A 27 -8.37 -12.90 1.60
N GLU A 28 -7.38 -13.02 2.49
CA GLU A 28 -7.60 -13.25 3.92
C GLU A 28 -8.22 -12.05 4.65
N ASN A 29 -8.00 -10.83 4.14
CA ASN A 29 -8.43 -9.60 4.80
C ASN A 29 -9.60 -8.90 4.13
N LYS A 30 -9.94 -9.25 2.88
CA LYS A 30 -11.06 -8.64 2.14
C LYS A 30 -12.36 -8.65 2.94
N ALA A 31 -12.72 -9.80 3.52
CA ALA A 31 -13.94 -9.91 4.34
C ALA A 31 -13.91 -9.01 5.59
N LYS A 32 -12.74 -8.81 6.21
CA LYS A 32 -12.60 -7.91 7.37
C LYS A 32 -12.77 -6.46 6.95
N VAL A 33 -12.09 -6.08 5.87
CA VAL A 33 -12.10 -4.72 5.32
C VAL A 33 -13.49 -4.31 4.80
N LEU A 34 -14.25 -5.26 4.24
CA LEU A 34 -15.65 -5.06 3.86
C LEU A 34 -16.57 -4.71 5.05
N ASN A 35 -16.14 -4.96 6.28
CA ASN A 35 -16.88 -4.62 7.49
C ASN A 35 -16.33 -3.39 8.23
N PHE A 36 -15.23 -2.78 7.76
CA PHE A 36 -14.63 -1.62 8.43
C PHE A 36 -15.55 -0.39 8.38
N SER A 37 -15.65 0.36 9.46
CA SER A 37 -16.15 1.72 9.38
C SER A 37 -15.05 2.66 8.86
N MET A 38 -15.41 3.90 8.49
CA MET A 38 -14.40 4.93 8.19
C MET A 38 -13.45 5.15 9.37
N LYS A 39 -13.95 5.05 10.61
CA LYS A 39 -13.14 5.13 11.83
C LYS A 39 -12.14 3.99 11.97
N ASP A 40 -12.49 2.78 11.52
CA ASP A 40 -11.58 1.63 11.54
C ASP A 40 -10.49 1.78 10.49
N PHE A 41 -10.85 2.33 9.32
CA PHE A 41 -9.89 2.72 8.30
C PHE A 41 -8.93 3.81 8.79
N ASP A 42 -9.45 4.90 9.36
CA ASP A 42 -8.61 5.98 9.89
C ASP A 42 -7.64 5.45 10.94
N ARG A 43 -8.11 4.57 11.85
CA ARG A 43 -7.26 3.92 12.83
C ARG A 43 -6.15 3.10 12.18
N LEU A 44 -6.49 2.24 11.23
CA LEU A 44 -5.52 1.43 10.49
C LEU A 44 -4.48 2.32 9.79
N PHE A 45 -4.96 3.37 9.14
CA PHE A 45 -4.15 4.29 8.37
C PHE A 45 -3.16 5.04 9.26
N PHE A 46 -3.64 5.66 10.35
CA PHE A 46 -2.78 6.36 11.30
C PHE A 46 -1.83 5.40 12.02
N GLU A 47 -2.28 4.21 12.41
CA GLU A 47 -1.39 3.21 13.01
C GLU A 47 -0.23 2.84 12.07
N PHE A 48 -0.51 2.66 10.78
CA PHE A 48 0.54 2.41 9.80
C PHE A 48 1.50 3.60 9.65
N LEU A 49 0.98 4.82 9.58
CA LEU A 49 1.80 6.03 9.46
C LEU A 49 2.70 6.22 10.68
N ASP A 50 2.16 6.06 11.89
CA ASP A 50 2.91 6.15 13.14
C ASP A 50 4.02 5.09 13.18
N LYS A 51 3.68 3.84 12.84
CA LYS A 51 4.67 2.75 12.76
C LYS A 51 5.74 3.00 11.69
N LYS A 52 5.36 3.55 10.54
CA LYS A 52 6.30 3.90 9.47
C LYS A 52 7.22 5.03 9.90
N ALA A 53 6.74 6.01 10.67
CA ALA A 53 7.52 7.16 11.15
C ALA A 53 8.47 6.84 12.31
N MET A 54 8.21 5.80 13.12
CA MET A 54 9.06 5.43 14.26
C MET A 54 10.45 4.92 13.81
N PRO A 55 11.57 5.64 14.04
CA PRO A 55 12.87 5.30 13.45
C PRO A 55 13.42 3.93 13.90
N ASP A 56 13.09 3.52 15.12
CA ASP A 56 13.57 2.26 15.72
C ASP A 56 12.66 1.05 15.43
N LEU A 57 11.52 1.27 14.76
CA LEU A 57 10.59 0.21 14.40
C LEU A 57 10.74 -0.16 12.93
N ILE A 58 11.04 -1.42 12.66
CA ILE A 58 10.99 -2.03 11.33
C ILE A 58 9.88 -3.08 11.34
N LEU A 59 8.83 -2.85 10.56
CA LEU A 59 7.77 -3.84 10.34
C LEU A 59 8.34 -5.04 9.60
N THR A 60 7.85 -6.24 9.87
CA THR A 60 8.15 -7.41 9.02
C THR A 60 7.49 -7.26 7.65
N LYS A 61 7.98 -8.00 6.64
CA LYS A 61 7.41 -8.00 5.28
C LYS A 61 5.91 -8.31 5.30
N GLU A 62 5.48 -9.28 6.11
CA GLU A 62 4.07 -9.64 6.26
C GLU A 62 3.24 -8.54 6.93
N GLU A 63 3.73 -7.93 8.01
CA GLU A 63 3.03 -6.82 8.68
C GLU A 63 2.90 -5.60 7.77
N PHE A 64 3.97 -5.24 7.08
CA PHE A 64 3.98 -4.15 6.11
C PHE A 64 2.92 -4.38 5.03
N TYR A 65 2.93 -5.55 4.39
CA TYR A 65 1.95 -5.86 3.36
C TYR A 65 0.53 -6.02 3.91
N LYS A 66 0.36 -6.47 5.16
CA LYS A 66 -0.95 -6.47 5.81
C LYS A 66 -1.55 -5.07 5.90
N PHE A 67 -0.77 -4.08 6.33
CA PHE A 67 -1.23 -2.69 6.37
C PHE A 67 -1.55 -2.16 4.98
N THR A 68 -0.60 -2.21 4.04
CA THR A 68 -0.77 -1.60 2.72
C THR A 68 -1.91 -2.24 1.93
N ILE A 69 -2.06 -3.56 2.01
CA ILE A 69 -3.13 -4.29 1.31
C ILE A 69 -4.50 -4.05 1.95
N GLN A 70 -4.60 -3.94 3.29
CA GLN A 70 -5.86 -3.59 3.93
C GLN A 70 -6.31 -2.16 3.58
N ILE A 71 -5.38 -1.21 3.50
CA ILE A 71 -5.65 0.18 3.07
C ILE A 71 -6.09 0.19 1.59
N ALA A 72 -5.41 -0.58 0.72
CA ALA A 72 -5.79 -0.71 -0.68
C ALA A 72 -7.19 -1.34 -0.84
N ALA A 73 -7.48 -2.41 -0.10
CA ALA A 73 -8.76 -3.10 -0.14
C ALA A 73 -9.92 -2.22 0.37
N PHE A 74 -9.65 -1.31 1.32
CA PHE A 74 -10.69 -0.39 1.79
C PHE A 74 -10.95 0.72 0.77
N SER A 75 -9.91 1.13 0.03
CA SER A 75 -10.06 2.10 -1.06
C SER A 75 -11.03 1.59 -2.14
N ASP A 76 -11.03 0.28 -2.45
CA ASP A 76 -12.05 -0.33 -3.34
C ASP A 76 -13.49 -0.15 -2.81
N ARG A 77 -13.67 -0.18 -1.50
CA ARG A 77 -14.97 0.04 -0.89
C ARG A 77 -15.36 1.50 -0.87
N LEU A 78 -14.41 2.42 -0.70
CA LEU A 78 -14.65 3.86 -0.76
C LEU A 78 -15.21 4.26 -2.13
N GLU A 79 -14.73 3.67 -3.22
CA GLU A 79 -15.32 3.88 -4.55
C GLU A 79 -16.82 3.55 -4.56
N SER A 80 -17.23 2.44 -3.95
CA SER A 80 -18.63 2.03 -3.88
C SER A 80 -19.48 2.90 -2.95
N LEU A 81 -18.90 3.46 -1.88
CA LEU A 81 -19.61 4.28 -0.90
C LEU A 81 -19.68 5.75 -1.29
N TYR A 82 -18.67 6.24 -2.02
CA TYR A 82 -18.50 7.63 -2.42
C TYR A 82 -18.05 7.70 -3.88
N PRO A 83 -18.97 7.52 -4.86
CA PRO A 83 -18.63 7.54 -6.28
C PRO A 83 -17.95 8.83 -6.73
N ASP A 84 -18.26 9.96 -6.08
CA ASP A 84 -17.63 11.26 -6.36
C ASP A 84 -16.14 11.31 -5.97
N GLN A 85 -15.68 10.36 -5.14
CA GLN A 85 -14.27 10.20 -4.73
C GLN A 85 -13.58 9.04 -5.44
N LYS A 86 -14.20 8.48 -6.49
CA LYS A 86 -13.71 7.32 -7.23
C LYS A 86 -12.26 7.48 -7.70
N GLU A 87 -11.92 8.59 -8.34
CA GLU A 87 -10.54 8.80 -8.84
C GLU A 87 -9.51 8.83 -7.70
N MET A 88 -9.86 9.42 -6.56
CA MET A 88 -9.01 9.44 -5.37
C MET A 88 -8.85 8.05 -4.77
N ALA A 89 -9.94 7.27 -4.73
CA ALA A 89 -9.95 5.89 -4.23
C ALA A 89 -9.11 4.96 -5.12
N GLU A 90 -9.25 5.04 -6.44
CA GLU A 90 -8.45 4.27 -7.40
C GLU A 90 -6.96 4.63 -7.31
N ALA A 91 -6.65 5.92 -7.22
CA ALA A 91 -5.28 6.40 -7.05
C ALA A 91 -4.67 5.90 -5.73
N SER A 92 -5.42 5.97 -4.63
CA SER A 92 -5.02 5.43 -3.33
C SER A 92 -4.75 3.93 -3.42
N LYS A 93 -5.70 3.15 -3.95
CA LYS A 93 -5.55 1.70 -4.14
C LYS A 93 -4.27 1.37 -4.90
N LYS A 94 -4.07 2.00 -6.06
CA LYS A 94 -2.90 1.76 -6.89
C LYS A 94 -1.62 2.07 -6.14
N LYS A 95 -1.56 3.21 -5.45
CA LYS A 95 -0.41 3.60 -4.62
C LYS A 95 -0.07 2.53 -3.59
N TRP A 96 -1.03 2.09 -2.79
CA TRP A 96 -0.77 1.13 -1.71
C TRP A 96 -0.44 -0.28 -2.22
N PHE A 97 -0.97 -0.66 -3.38
CA PHE A 97 -0.69 -1.97 -3.96
C PHE A 97 0.73 -2.07 -4.56
N VAL A 98 1.25 -0.96 -5.11
CA VAL A 98 2.60 -0.92 -5.70
C VAL A 98 3.72 -0.76 -4.67
N GLU A 99 3.43 -0.27 -3.46
CA GLU A 99 4.42 -0.15 -2.38
C GLU A 99 5.11 -1.50 -2.13
N THR A 100 6.44 -1.50 -2.13
CA THR A 100 7.26 -2.68 -1.90
C THR A 100 7.89 -2.62 -0.51
N TYR A 101 8.18 -3.80 0.06
CA TYR A 101 8.85 -3.88 1.34
C TYR A 101 10.30 -3.36 1.23
N GLU A 102 10.94 -3.54 0.09
CA GLU A 102 12.27 -3.06 -0.22
C GLU A 102 12.31 -1.52 -0.23
N ASP A 103 11.35 -0.86 -0.89
CA ASP A 103 11.20 0.60 -0.86
C ASP A 103 10.93 1.10 0.58
N TYR A 104 10.15 0.35 1.35
CA TYR A 104 9.96 0.65 2.77
C TYR A 104 11.28 0.60 3.54
N LEU A 105 12.07 -0.47 3.40
CA LEU A 105 13.37 -0.56 4.07
C LEU A 105 14.33 0.55 3.66
N LEU A 106 14.38 0.90 2.36
CA LEU A 106 15.17 2.03 1.88
C LEU A 106 14.71 3.35 2.51
N SER A 107 13.39 3.58 2.61
CA SER A 107 12.85 4.76 3.29
C SER A 107 13.18 4.83 4.78
N LYS A 108 13.37 3.67 5.45
CA LYS A 108 13.81 3.63 6.85
C LYS A 108 15.29 3.92 7.02
N GLN A 109 16.11 3.55 6.04
CA GLN A 109 17.54 3.87 6.03
C GLN A 109 17.78 5.36 5.83
N SER A 110 16.98 6.04 4.99
CA SER A 110 17.10 7.48 4.77
C SER A 110 16.55 8.36 5.90
N GLN A 111 15.82 7.78 6.84
CA GLN A 111 15.28 8.45 8.04
C GLN A 111 16.25 8.43 9.24
N LYS A 112 17.35 7.67 9.15
CA LYS A 112 18.43 7.65 10.16
C LYS A 112 19.49 8.70 9.84
#